data_AF-A0A2E1HIN9-F1
#
_entry.id   AF-A0A2E1HIN9-F1
#
_cell.length_a   1.000
_cell.length_b   1.000
_cell.length_c   1.000
_cell.angle_alpha   90.00
_cell.angle_beta   90.00
_cell.angle_gamma   90.00
#
_symmetry.space_group_name_H-M   'P 1'
#
loop_
_entity.id
_entity.type
_entity.pdbx_description
1 polymer ?
#
loop_
_entity_poly.entity_id
_entity_poly.type
_entity_poly.pdbx_seq_one_letter_code
_entity_poly.pdbx_strand_id
1 'polypeptide(L)' 'MSSTTGEVRANLEYVRDMLEQLKVVSGVAPGDMLLYFLDMGKMEVEERLARLEETAGGNGTRRPG' A
#
# COMPACT_ATOMS: atom_id res chain seq x y z
N MET A 1 12.73 19.14 -0.63
CA MET A 1 12.30 18.31 -1.77
C MET A 1 11.70 16.99 -1.27
N SER A 2 10.68 17.07 -0.40
CA SER A 2 10.08 15.92 0.31
C SER A 2 8.61 15.67 -0.07
N SER A 3 8.10 16.31 -1.13
CA SER A 3 6.67 16.31 -1.46
C SER A 3 6.24 15.04 -2.18
N THR A 4 6.96 14.59 -3.21
CA THR A 4 6.48 13.51 -4.08
C THR A 4 6.43 12.13 -3.40
N THR A 5 7.45 11.75 -2.63
CA THR A 5 7.45 10.43 -1.96
C THR A 5 6.40 10.35 -0.85
N GLY A 6 6.18 11.45 -0.12
CA GLY A 6 5.13 11.54 0.91
C GLY A 6 3.73 11.49 0.31
N GLU A 7 3.50 12.21 -0.79
CA GLU A 7 2.24 12.16 -1.54
C GLU A 7 1.96 10.77 -2.11
N VAL A 8 2.97 10.10 -2.65
CA VAL A 8 2.83 8.71 -3.16
C VAL A 8 2.48 7.75 -2.03
N ARG A 9 3.12 7.87 -0.86
CA ARG A 9 2.78 7.05 0.32
C ARG A 9 1.33 7.28 0.75
N ALA A 10 0.92 8.54 0.93
CA ALA A 10 -0.43 8.88 1.35
C ALA A 10 -1.49 8.36 0.35
N ASN A 11 -1.21 8.42 -0.95
CA ASN A 11 -2.09 7.86 -1.97
C ASN A 11 -2.21 6.34 -1.87
N LEU A 12 -1.11 5.62 -1.61
CA LEU A 12 -1.14 4.17 -1.45
C LEU A 12 -1.88 3.76 -0.17
N GLU A 13 -1.67 4.47 0.94
CA GLU A 13 -2.43 4.27 2.18
C GLU A 13 -3.94 4.46 1.95
N TYR A 14 -4.32 5.53 1.25
CA TYR A 14 -5.70 5.78 0.86
C TYR A 14 -6.31 4.63 0.04
N VAL A 15 -5.58 4.14 -0.98
CA VAL A 15 -6.05 3.04 -1.83
C VAL A 15 -6.19 1.74 -1.04
N ARG A 16 -5.25 1.43 -0.14
CA ARG A 16 -5.32 0.25 0.76
C ARG A 16 -6.62 0.27 1.57
N ASP A 17 -6.90 1.42 2.19
CA ASP A 17 -8.07 1.58 3.05
C ASP A 17 -9.38 1.53 2.23
N MET A 18 -9.40 2.11 1.03
CA MET A 18 -10.53 1.99 0.10
C MET A 18 -10.82 0.53 -0.30
N LEU A 19 -9.79 -0.27 -0.57
CA LEU A 19 -9.98 -1.68 -0.95
C LEU A 19 -10.58 -2.49 0.21
N GLU A 20 -10.16 -2.22 1.43
CA GLU A 20 -10.72 -2.84 2.64
C GLU A 20 -12.17 -2.43 2.86
N GLN A 21 -12.48 -1.13 2.70
CA GLN A 21 -13.86 -0.65 2.78
C GLN A 21 -14.73 -1.25 1.68
N LEU A 22 -14.24 -1.31 0.44
CA LEU A 22 -14.97 -1.90 -0.69
C LEU A 22 -15.28 -3.38 -0.45
N LYS A 23 -14.35 -4.12 0.15
CA LYS A 23 -14.58 -5.50 0.56
C LYS A 23 -15.75 -5.62 1.55
N VAL A 24 -15.84 -4.72 2.51
CA VAL A 24 -16.93 -4.68 3.50
C VAL A 24 -18.26 -4.24 2.87
N VAL A 25 -18.27 -3.17 2.07
CA VAL A 25 -19.52 -2.59 1.55
C VAL A 25 -20.09 -3.33 0.34
N SER A 26 -19.28 -4.09 -0.39
CA SER A 26 -19.73 -4.83 -1.58
C SER A 26 -20.77 -5.91 -1.27
N GLY A 27 -20.84 -6.40 -0.03
CA GLY A 27 -21.82 -7.39 0.40
C GLY A 27 -21.74 -8.74 -0.33
N VAL A 28 -20.64 -9.00 -1.05
CA VAL A 28 -20.45 -10.23 -1.82
C VAL A 28 -20.20 -11.43 -0.90
N ALA A 29 -20.60 -12.61 -1.36
CA ALA A 29 -20.48 -13.82 -0.58
C ALA A 29 -19.00 -14.22 -0.37
N PRO A 30 -18.66 -14.87 0.77
CA PRO A 30 -17.36 -15.49 0.93
C PRO A 30 -17.03 -16.46 -0.21
N GLY A 31 -15.81 -16.41 -0.72
CA GLY A 31 -15.36 -17.24 -1.83
C GLY A 31 -15.66 -16.67 -3.23
N ASP A 32 -16.34 -15.52 -3.31
CA ASP A 32 -16.48 -14.81 -4.57
C ASP A 32 -15.10 -14.31 -5.07
N MET A 33 -14.89 -14.41 -6.38
CA MET A 33 -13.70 -13.93 -7.09
C MET A 33 -13.44 -12.45 -6.81
N LEU A 34 -14.49 -11.64 -6.60
CA LEU A 34 -14.29 -10.23 -6.25
C LEU A 34 -13.48 -10.07 -4.96
N LEU A 35 -13.75 -10.85 -3.92
CA LEU A 35 -13.01 -10.78 -2.66
C LEU A 35 -11.53 -11.13 -2.86
N TYR A 36 -11.26 -12.13 -3.70
CA TYR A 36 -9.90 -12.50 -4.07
C TYR A 36 -9.16 -11.37 -4.80
N PHE A 37 -9.83 -10.69 -5.75
CA PHE A 37 -9.24 -9.55 -6.45
C PHE A 37 -8.97 -8.36 -5.53
N LEU A 38 -9.86 -8.08 -4.58
CA LEU A 38 -9.67 -7.03 -3.58
C LEU A 38 -8.50 -7.34 -2.65
N ASP A 39 -8.37 -8.60 -2.22
CA ASP A 39 -7.25 -9.06 -1.39
C ASP A 39 -5.90 -8.97 -2.14
N MET A 40 -5.86 -9.39 -3.41
CA MET A 40 -4.66 -9.22 -4.23
C MET A 40 -4.29 -7.74 -4.43
N GLY A 41 -5.29 -6.89 -4.69
CA GLY A 41 -5.06 -5.45 -4.83
C GLY A 41 -4.47 -4.84 -3.55
N LYS A 42 -4.97 -5.24 -2.38
CA LYS A 42 -4.46 -4.77 -1.09
C LYS A 42 -3.02 -5.23 -0.88
N MET A 43 -2.71 -6.49 -1.17
CA MET A 43 -1.36 -7.05 -1.04
C MET A 43 -0.33 -6.31 -1.91
N GLU A 44 -0.67 -6.00 -3.16
CA GLU A 44 0.21 -5.23 -4.07
C GLU A 44 0.49 -3.82 -3.53
N VAL A 45 -0.53 -3.16 -2.96
CA VAL A 45 -0.38 -1.83 -2.37
C VAL A 45 0.51 -1.87 -1.13
N GLU A 46 0.33 -2.86 -0.27
CA GLU A 46 1.17 -3.08 0.91
C GLU A 46 2.63 -3.35 0.52
N GLU A 47 2.87 -4.15 -0.53
CA GLU A 47 4.22 -4.39 -1.04
C GLU A 47 4.89 -3.11 -1.57
N ARG A 48 4.13 -2.26 -2.28
CA ARG A 48 4.63 -0.95 -2.74
C ARG A 48 4.95 -0.01 -1.59
N LEU A 49 4.13 0.00 -0.54
CA LEU A 49 4.40 0.77 0.68
C LEU A 49 5.69 0.31 1.36
N ALA A 50 5.88 -0.99 1.51
CA ALA A 50 7.11 -1.57 2.07
C ALA A 50 8.35 -1.15 1.28
N ARG A 51 8.32 -1.25 -0.07
CA ARG A 51 9.42 -0.78 -0.94
C ARG A 51 9.72 0.72 -0.79
N LEU A 52 8.70 1.54 -0.58
CA LEU A 52 8.87 2.98 -0.35
C LEU A 52 9.52 3.25 1.01
N GLU A 53 9.18 2.49 2.04
CA GLU A 53 9.83 2.55 3.35
C GLU A 53 11.29 2.14 3.30
N GLU A 54 11.63 1.05 2.62
CA GLU A 54 13.01 0.61 2.39
C GLU A 54 13.83 1.70 1.66
N THR A 55 13.24 2.30 0.63
CA THR A 55 13.89 3.37 -0.15
C THR A 55 14.10 4.64 0.69
N ALA A 56 13.14 4.97 1.57
CA ALA A 56 13.26 6.12 2.48
C ALA A 56 14.25 5.86 3.64
N GLY A 57 14.33 4.62 4.14
CA GLY A 57 15.24 4.21 5.21
C GLY A 57 16.68 3.96 4.75
N GLY A 58 16.89 3.59 3.49
CA GLY A 58 18.20 3.31 2.90
C GLY A 58 19.11 4.53 2.70
N ASN A 59 18.60 5.75 2.90
CA ASN A 59 19.38 6.98 2.77
C ASN A 59 20.12 7.39 4.07
N GLY A 60 20.03 6.57 5.13
CA GLY A 60 20.65 6.81 6.44
C GLY A 60 22.04 6.18 6.67
N THR A 61 22.54 5.34 5.75
CA THR A 61 23.81 4.60 5.95
C THR A 61 24.90 4.98 4.92
N ARG A 62 25.31 6.25 4.96
CA ARG A 62 26.65 6.73 4.58
C ARG A 62 26.98 7.87 5.53
N ARG A 63 27.91 7.77 6.49
CA ARG A 63 29.39 7.62 6.44
C ARG A 63 29.89 7.92 7.89
N PRO A 64 31.20 7.96 8.23
CA PRO A 64 32.38 7.24 7.73
C PRO A 64 33.22 6.64 8.90
N GLY A 65 34.24 5.84 8.56
CA GLY A 65 35.30 5.39 9.47
C GLY A 65 36.31 4.56 8.70
#